data_AF-A0A952BCU5-F1
#
_entry.id   AF-A0A952BCU5-F1
#
_cell.length_a   1.000
_cell.length_b   1.000
_cell.length_c   1.000
_cell.angle_alpha   90.00
_cell.angle_beta   90.00
_cell.angle_gamma   90.00
#
_symmetry.space_group_name_H-M   'P 1'
#
loop_
_entity.id
_entity.type
_entity.pdbx_description
1 polymer ?
#
loop_
_entity_poly.entity_id
_entity_poly.type
_entity_poly.pdbx_seq_one_letter_code
_entity_poly.pdbx_strand_id
1 'polypeptide(L)' 'MAVDDKHSFVVGTCGGSSYTTVEEWDAGDEFSNGSFYSDSVTITGYNLTSTTRLRFRCDASSNSDYIYIDDVVISAQ' A
#
# COMPACT_ATOMS: atom_id res chain seq x y z
N MET A 1 -13.81 0.11 11.46
CA MET A 1 -13.48 -1.32 11.58
C MET A 1 -14.59 -2.12 10.90
N ALA A 2 -14.63 -2.00 9.58
CA ALA A 2 -15.33 -2.86 8.65
C ALA A 2 -14.46 -2.80 7.40
N VAL A 3 -14.06 -3.97 6.89
CA VAL A 3 -13.50 -4.11 5.55
C VAL A 3 -13.63 -5.58 5.15
N ASP A 4 -14.33 -5.81 4.05
CA ASP A 4 -14.43 -7.05 3.26
C ASP A 4 -13.45 -7.02 2.07
N ASP A 5 -12.49 -6.07 2.09
CA ASP A 5 -11.79 -5.62 0.89
C ASP A 5 -10.26 -5.63 1.01
N LYS A 6 -9.64 -5.43 -0.16
CA LYS A 6 -8.20 -5.48 -0.40
C LYS A 6 -7.56 -4.09 -0.32
N HIS A 7 -6.30 -4.04 0.07
CA HIS A 7 -5.48 -2.84 0.00
C HIS A 7 -4.19 -3.13 -0.76
N SER A 8 -3.71 -2.19 -1.57
CA SER A 8 -2.46 -2.36 -2.34
C SER A 8 -1.46 -1.24 -2.09
N PHE A 9 -0.17 -1.61 -2.05
CA PHE A 9 0.95 -0.70 -2.17
C PHE A 9 1.55 -0.82 -3.57
N VAL A 10 1.63 0.33 -4.23
CA VAL A 10 2.00 0.39 -5.64
C VAL A 10 3.10 1.43 -5.86
N VAL A 11 4.00 1.15 -6.80
CA VAL A 11 5.12 2.01 -7.19
C VAL A 11 4.94 2.47 -8.62
N GLY A 12 5.09 3.76 -8.88
CA GLY A 12 4.91 4.35 -10.20
C GLY A 12 6.12 5.13 -10.71
N THR A 13 6.38 5.04 -12.02
CA THR A 13 7.32 5.88 -12.77
C THR A 13 6.60 7.02 -13.49
N CYS A 14 7.35 7.96 -14.08
CA CYS A 14 6.81 8.97 -14.99
C CYS A 14 5.74 9.87 -14.32
N GLY A 15 6.04 10.36 -13.11
CA GLY A 15 5.13 11.21 -12.35
C GLY A 15 3.90 10.47 -11.83
N GLY A 16 3.91 9.13 -11.86
CA GLY A 16 2.80 8.29 -11.46
C GLY A 16 1.72 8.16 -12.53
N SER A 17 2.10 8.18 -13.80
CA SER A 17 1.19 7.89 -14.92
C SER A 17 0.95 6.38 -15.09
N SER A 18 1.88 5.56 -14.60
CA SER A 18 1.77 4.11 -14.51
C SER A 18 2.15 3.66 -13.09
N TYR A 19 1.55 2.56 -12.63
CA TYR A 19 1.87 1.93 -11.34
C TYR A 19 2.01 0.43 -11.53
N THR A 20 2.93 -0.16 -10.76
CA THR A 20 3.11 -1.59 -10.59
C THR A 20 2.83 -1.93 -9.13
N THR A 21 1.99 -2.93 -8.90
CA THR A 21 1.72 -3.43 -7.54
C THR A 21 2.96 -4.12 -7.00
N VAL A 22 3.31 -3.76 -5.76
CA VAL A 22 4.45 -4.35 -5.03
C VAL A 22 3.95 -5.25 -3.91
N GLU A 23 2.88 -4.84 -3.23
CA GLU A 23 2.29 -5.63 -2.15
C GLU A 23 0.78 -5.45 -2.10
N GLU A 24 0.07 -6.49 -1.66
CA GLU A 24 -1.37 -6.49 -1.38
C GLU A 24 -1.62 -7.03 0.03
N TRP A 25 -2.54 -6.41 0.76
CA TRP A 25 -3.00 -6.88 2.06
C TRP A 25 -4.50 -7.08 2.02
N ASP A 26 -4.94 -8.28 2.37
CA ASP A 26 -6.31 -8.72 2.29
C ASP A 26 -6.90 -8.95 3.69
N ALA A 27 -8.14 -8.51 3.88
CA ALA A 27 -8.86 -8.76 5.11
C ALA A 27 -9.08 -10.27 5.30
N GLY A 28 -8.74 -10.78 6.49
CA GLY A 28 -8.87 -12.20 6.83
C GLY A 28 -7.66 -13.06 6.48
N ASP A 29 -6.68 -12.52 5.75
CA ASP A 29 -5.37 -13.15 5.54
C ASP A 29 -4.29 -12.37 6.32
N GLU A 30 -3.91 -11.18 5.84
CA GLU A 30 -2.86 -10.38 6.49
C GLU A 30 -3.35 -9.55 7.67
N PHE A 31 -4.62 -9.11 7.65
CA PHE A 31 -5.16 -8.32 8.74
C PHE A 31 -6.58 -8.70 9.14
N SER A 32 -6.84 -8.57 10.43
CA SER A 32 -8.18 -8.54 10.99
C SER A 32 -8.49 -7.15 11.52
N ASN A 33 -9.73 -6.75 11.28
CA ASN A 33 -10.31 -5.50 11.74
C ASN A 33 -9.99 -5.24 13.24
N GLY A 34 -9.75 -3.98 13.61
CA GLY A 34 -9.64 -3.51 15.02
C GLY A 34 -8.32 -3.71 15.71
N SER A 35 -7.40 -4.36 15.02
CA SER A 35 -6.03 -4.51 15.46
C SER A 35 -5.13 -3.64 14.60
N PHE A 36 -4.02 -3.21 15.18
CA PHE A 36 -2.96 -2.52 14.46
C PHE A 36 -1.89 -3.56 14.08
N TYR A 37 -1.35 -3.43 12.87
CA TYR A 37 -0.29 -4.29 12.36
C TYR A 37 0.86 -3.42 11.84
N SER A 38 2.08 -3.88 12.06
CA SER A 38 3.28 -3.30 11.46
C SER A 38 3.80 -4.26 10.40
N ASP A 39 4.16 -3.73 9.24
CA ASP A 39 4.71 -4.53 8.15
C ASP A 39 5.82 -3.77 7.41
N SER A 40 6.64 -4.50 6.66
CA SER A 40 7.77 -3.98 5.91
C SER A 40 7.88 -4.63 4.54
N VAL A 41 7.93 -3.80 3.49
CA VAL A 41 8.05 -4.25 2.11
C VAL A 41 9.42 -3.83 1.57
N THR A 42 10.20 -4.79 1.06
CA THR A 42 11.48 -4.52 0.39
C THR A 42 11.30 -4.56 -1.12
N ILE A 43 11.49 -3.43 -1.79
CA ILE A 43 11.44 -3.32 -3.26
C ILE A 43 12.84 -3.52 -3.83
N THR A 44 13.00 -4.48 -4.75
CA THR A 44 14.25 -4.72 -5.46
C THR A 44 14.07 -4.61 -6.97
N GLY A 45 15.17 -4.46 -7.72
CA GLY A 45 15.14 -4.40 -9.18
C GLY A 45 14.50 -3.13 -9.77
N TYR A 46 14.39 -2.06 -8.98
CA TYR A 46 13.75 -0.81 -9.39
C TYR A 46 14.74 0.36 -9.41
N ASN A 47 14.71 1.15 -10.48
CA ASN A 47 15.52 2.36 -10.59
C ASN A 47 14.72 3.58 -10.12
N LEU A 48 15.11 4.16 -8.99
CA LEU A 48 14.51 5.39 -8.50
C LEU A 48 14.85 6.56 -9.41
N THR A 49 13.85 7.37 -9.72
CA THR A 49 13.97 8.60 -10.51
C THR A 49 13.39 9.76 -9.72
N SER A 50 13.67 11.00 -10.14
CA SER A 50 13.05 12.20 -9.56
C SER A 50 11.52 12.25 -9.70
N THR A 51 10.94 11.37 -10.52
CA THR A 51 9.49 11.30 -10.76
C THR A 51 8.85 10.03 -10.19
N THR A 52 9.62 9.22 -9.45
CA THR A 52 9.10 8.03 -8.80
C THR A 52 8.10 8.41 -7.72
N ARG A 53 6.98 7.70 -7.69
CA ARG A 53 5.91 7.90 -6.71
C ARG A 53 5.56 6.58 -6.05
N LEU A 54 5.39 6.64 -4.74
CA LEU A 54 4.86 5.57 -3.92
C LEU A 54 3.40 5.90 -3.60
N ARG A 55 2.53 4.90 -3.62
CA ARG A 55 1.11 5.08 -3.36
C ARG A 55 0.57 3.90 -2.58
N PHE A 56 -0.12 4.23 -1.50
CA PHE A 56 -1.03 3.35 -0.79
C PHE A 56 -2.43 3.54 -1.39
N ARG A 57 -3.11 2.44 -1.73
CA ARG A 57 -4.45 2.49 -2.31
C ARG A 57 -5.36 1.52 -1.57
N CYS A 58 -6.42 2.08 -0.99
CA CYS A 58 -7.56 1.32 -0.52
C CYS A 58 -8.45 1.00 -1.72
N ASP A 59 -8.69 -0.28 -1.95
CA ASP A 59 -9.61 -0.77 -2.98
C ASP A 59 -10.88 -1.30 -2.29
N ALA A 60 -11.59 -0.38 -1.65
CA ALA A 60 -12.80 -0.65 -0.88
C ALA A 60 -14.05 -0.89 -1.76
N SER A 61 -14.97 -1.69 -1.25
CA SER A 61 -16.30 -1.94 -1.83
C SER A 61 -17.32 -0.87 -1.47
N SER A 62 -17.09 -0.10 -0.40
CA SER A 62 -17.98 0.97 0.04
C SER A 62 -17.22 2.22 0.53
N ASN A 63 -17.94 3.35 0.57
CA ASN A 63 -17.39 4.62 1.10
C ASN A 63 -17.17 4.61 2.62
N SER A 64 -17.65 3.56 3.31
CA SER A 64 -17.54 3.43 4.77
C SER A 64 -16.39 2.52 5.19
N ASP A 65 -15.64 1.99 4.22
CA ASP A 65 -14.47 1.18 4.47
C ASP A 65 -13.27 2.11 4.63
N TYR A 66 -12.68 2.07 5.82
CA TYR A 66 -11.58 2.94 6.20
C TYR A 66 -10.37 2.10 6.53
N ILE A 67 -9.24 2.44 5.90
CA ILE A 67 -7.92 1.95 6.25
C ILE A 67 -7.12 3.11 6.82
N TYR A 68 -6.48 2.86 7.96
CA TYR A 68 -5.60 3.80 8.63
C TYR A 68 -4.17 3.32 8.46
N ILE A 69 -3.30 4.23 8.02
CA ILE A 69 -1.87 3.98 7.84
C ILE A 69 -1.15 5.03 8.67
N ASP A 70 -0.23 4.60 9.51
CA ASP A 70 0.58 5.47 10.37
C ASP A 70 2.02 4.97 10.41
N ASP A 71 2.93 5.84 10.83
CA ASP A 71 4.37 5.56 10.98
C ASP A 71 5.05 5.05 9.69
N VAL A 72 4.74 5.69 8.57
CA VAL A 72 5.31 5.33 7.26
C VAL A 72 6.77 5.77 7.18
N VAL A 73 7.69 4.81 7.26
CA VAL A 73 9.13 5.01 7.03
C VAL A 73 9.52 4.50 5.64
N ILE A 74 10.18 5.36 4.86
CA ILE A 74 10.66 5.03 3.51
C ILE A 74 12.16 5.30 3.46
N SER A 75 12.94 4.27 3.14
CA SER A 75 14.38 4.36 2.98
C SER A 75 14.83 3.73 1.67
N ALA A 76 15.87 4.28 1.07
CA ALA A 76 16.57 3.70 -0.07
C ALA A 76 18.06 3.58 0.27
N GLN A 77 18.71 2.56 -0.26
CA GLN A 77 20.15 2.32 -0.13
C GLN A 77 20.81 2.35 -1.51
#